data_AF-A0A7D9L314-F1
#
_entry.id   AF-A0A7D9L314-F1
#
_cell.length_a   1.000
_cell.length_b   1.000
_cell.length_c   1.000
_cell.angle_alpha   90.00
_cell.angle_beta   90.00
_cell.angle_gamma   90.00
#
_symmetry.space_group_name_H-M   'P 1'
#
loop_
_entity.id
_entity.type
_entity.pdbx_description
1 polymer ?
#
loop_
_entity_poly.entity_id
_entity_poly.type
_entity_poly.pdbx_seq_one_letter_code
_entity_poly.pdbx_strand_id
1 'polypeptide(L)'
;MQYRLDIRLREVPSDPSGGLNEMDYPGSSIHGPTFTHYSQSLDGPTYISIGFNKDVLPSSTVQDLQSSLRYVALNEVPMPGFNYPYGWDIYPQTPSSSFKDGVTIVSYQNGRLHFKVNTSFFAVYGRLRHVYVPPDASTPKYAYFQVRRDINGLIDVNMPLVMLA
;
A
#
# COMPACT_ATOMS: atom_id res chain seq x y z
N MET A 1 -15.13 -9.91 12.16
CA MET A 1 -13.71 -10.26 12.39
C MET A 1 -12.90 -9.03 11.99
N GLN A 2 -12.14 -8.44 12.91
CA GLN A 2 -11.32 -7.26 12.64
C GLN A 2 -9.88 -7.73 12.48
N TYR A 3 -9.28 -7.49 11.31
CA TYR A 3 -7.90 -7.87 11.05
C TYR A 3 -6.98 -6.72 11.47
N ARG A 4 -5.98 -7.04 12.29
CA ARG A 4 -4.91 -6.13 12.66
C ARG A 4 -3.63 -6.60 11.99
N LEU A 5 -3.09 -5.74 11.13
CA LEU A 5 -1.82 -5.96 10.46
C LEU A 5 -0.82 -4.95 11.03
N ASP A 6 0.11 -5.43 11.85
CA ASP A 6 1.24 -4.64 12.33
C ASP A 6 2.39 -4.80 11.31
N ILE A 7 2.49 -3.89 10.33
CA ILE A 7 3.57 -3.95 9.35
C ILE A 7 4.81 -3.27 9.96
N ARG A 8 5.70 -4.09 10.53
CA ARG A 8 7.05 -3.64 10.90
C ARG A 8 7.95 -3.75 9.68
N LEU A 9 8.00 -2.67 8.93
CA LEU A 9 8.82 -2.54 7.73
C LEU A 9 10.30 -2.58 8.15
N ARG A 10 11.06 -3.58 7.67
CA ARG A 10 12.53 -3.55 7.70
C ARG A 10 13.01 -2.70 6.52
N GLU A 11 14.04 -1.89 6.76
CA GLU A 11 14.64 -1.00 5.77
C GLU A 11 15.06 -1.78 4.51
N VAL A 12 14.47 -1.42 3.38
CA VAL A 12 15.03 -1.68 2.06
C VAL A 12 15.36 -0.30 1.48
N PRO A 13 16.60 -0.05 1.01
CA PRO A 13 16.96 1.22 0.39
C PRO A 13 15.97 1.54 -0.74
N SER A 14 15.28 2.67 -0.64
CA SER A 14 14.47 3.20 -1.74
C SER A 14 15.39 3.76 -2.81
N ASP A 15 15.31 3.23 -4.03
CA ASP A 15 15.87 3.89 -5.21
C ASP A 15 15.03 5.15 -5.51
N PRO A 16 15.62 6.36 -5.52
CA PRO A 16 14.91 7.58 -5.90
C PRO A 16 14.58 7.65 -7.40
N SER A 17 14.92 6.63 -8.19
CA SER A 17 14.66 6.57 -9.63
C SER A 17 14.06 5.23 -10.05
N GLY A 18 12.75 5.09 -9.86
CA GLY A 18 12.05 3.89 -10.31
C GLY A 18 10.61 3.83 -9.83
N GLY A 19 9.85 4.91 -10.06
CA GLY A 19 8.41 4.87 -9.87
C GLY A 19 7.83 3.70 -10.65
N LEU A 20 6.98 2.90 -10.00
CA LEU A 20 5.87 2.28 -10.71
C LEU A 20 5.27 3.40 -11.56
N ASN A 21 5.34 3.26 -12.88
CA ASN A 21 5.00 4.30 -13.87
C ASN A 21 3.98 5.27 -13.30
N GLU A 22 4.34 6.55 -13.23
CA GLU A 22 3.35 7.62 -13.13
C GLU A 22 2.29 7.31 -14.19
N MET A 23 1.14 6.76 -13.78
CA MET A 23 -0.05 6.95 -14.56
C MET A 23 -0.31 8.44 -14.44
N ASP A 24 0.14 9.17 -15.46
CA ASP A 24 -0.24 10.55 -15.72
C ASP A 24 -1.76 10.63 -15.57
N TYR A 25 -2.22 11.12 -14.42
CA TYR A 25 -3.60 11.52 -14.23
C TYR A 25 -3.71 12.90 -14.91
N PRO A 26 -4.39 13.01 -16.07
CA PRO A 26 -4.52 14.29 -16.74
C PRO A 26 -5.30 15.26 -15.84
N GLY A 27 -4.61 16.30 -15.34
CA GLY A 27 -5.20 17.38 -14.56
C GLY A 27 -4.59 17.64 -13.17
N SER A 28 -3.62 16.85 -12.70
CA SER A 28 -2.92 17.19 -11.45
C SER A 28 -1.70 18.08 -11.73
N SER A 29 -1.78 19.37 -11.42
CA SER A 29 -0.57 20.18 -11.20
C SER A 29 0.11 19.69 -9.92
N ILE A 30 1.06 18.76 -10.05
CA ILE A 30 1.72 18.04 -8.96
C ILE A 30 2.75 18.97 -8.28
N HIS A 31 2.46 19.46 -7.08
CA HIS A 31 3.38 20.32 -6.31
C HIS A 31 3.59 19.86 -4.86
N GLY A 32 3.70 18.55 -4.61
CA GLY A 32 4.05 18.07 -3.28
C GLY A 32 4.72 16.70 -3.25
N PRO A 33 5.49 16.40 -2.20
CA PRO A 33 6.35 15.23 -2.15
C PRO A 33 5.52 13.94 -2.07
N THR A 34 6.07 12.90 -2.71
CA THR A 34 5.56 11.53 -2.66
C THR A 34 6.65 10.63 -2.11
N PHE A 35 6.29 9.81 -1.14
CA PHE A 35 7.17 8.82 -0.54
C PHE A 35 6.60 7.44 -0.80
N THR A 36 7.36 6.61 -1.51
CA THR A 36 6.98 5.23 -1.81
C THR A 36 7.93 4.29 -1.08
N HIS A 37 7.34 3.35 -0.35
CA HIS A 37 8.05 2.33 0.39
C HIS A 37 7.67 0.95 -0.13
N TYR A 38 8.69 0.14 -0.38
CA TYR A 38 8.56 -1.28 -0.64
C TYR A 38 9.09 -2.05 0.56
N SER A 39 8.29 -2.97 1.07
CA SER A 39 8.76 -3.94 2.06
C SER A 39 8.50 -5.35 1.62
N GLN A 40 9.45 -6.22 1.91
CA GLN A 40 9.27 -7.65 1.78
C GLN A 40 9.10 -8.27 3.17
N SER A 41 7.94 -8.89 3.41
CA SER A 41 7.67 -9.66 4.62
C SER A 41 7.57 -11.15 4.27
N LEU A 42 7.52 -12.02 5.31
CA LEU A 42 7.23 -13.44 5.11
C LEU A 42 5.85 -13.67 4.45
N ASP A 43 4.92 -12.74 4.66
CA ASP A 43 3.55 -12.81 4.17
C ASP A 43 3.37 -12.19 2.78
N GLY A 44 4.45 -11.67 2.18
CA GLY A 44 4.48 -11.11 0.85
C GLY A 44 5.14 -9.72 0.77
N PRO A 45 5.38 -9.24 -0.47
CA PRO A 45 5.70 -7.83 -0.73
C PRO A 45 4.56 -6.93 -0.28
N THR A 46 4.85 -5.65 0.00
CA THR A 46 3.85 -4.61 0.24
C THR A 46 4.38 -3.31 -0.33
N TYR A 47 3.54 -2.63 -1.09
CA TYR A 47 3.83 -1.30 -1.63
C TYR A 47 2.93 -0.29 -0.96
N ILE A 48 3.54 0.73 -0.36
CA ILE A 48 2.84 1.82 0.31
C ILE A 48 3.37 3.11 -0.27
N SER A 49 2.48 3.94 -0.80
CA SER A 49 2.82 5.30 -1.22
C SER A 49 2.01 6.30 -0.41
N ILE A 50 2.64 7.36 0.09
CA ILE A 50 1.99 8.49 0.72
C ILE A 50 2.40 9.77 0.01
N GLY A 51 1.44 10.65 -0.23
CA GLY A 51 1.71 11.96 -0.80
C GLY A 51 1.16 13.08 0.07
N PHE A 52 1.87 14.20 0.07
CA PHE A 52 1.48 15.43 0.76
C PHE A 52 1.30 16.57 -0.25
N ASN A 53 0.45 17.53 0.07
CA ASN A 53 0.24 18.77 -0.70
C ASN A 53 1.26 19.85 -0.33
N LYS A 54 2.10 19.61 0.66
CA LYS A 54 3.15 20.51 1.16
C LYS A 54 4.41 19.69 1.44
N ASP A 55 5.55 20.34 1.43
CA ASP A 55 6.81 19.71 1.82
C ASP A 55 6.73 19.16 3.24
N VAL A 56 7.30 17.96 3.41
CA VAL A 56 7.51 17.37 4.72
C VAL A 56 8.90 17.83 5.18
N LEU A 57 8.95 18.52 6.31
CA LEU A 57 10.18 19.06 6.90
C LEU A 57 10.50 18.32 8.20
N PRO A 58 11.75 18.31 8.69
CA PRO A 58 12.08 17.75 10.00
C PRO A 58 11.26 18.36 11.15
N SER A 59 10.81 19.60 10.99
CA SER A 59 10.02 20.36 11.97
C SER A 59 8.50 20.22 11.79
N SER A 60 8.02 19.51 10.76
CA SER A 60 6.58 19.33 10.52
C SER A 60 5.90 18.69 11.72
N THR A 61 4.76 19.24 12.13
CA THR A 61 3.96 18.62 13.20
C THR A 61 3.02 17.55 12.63
N VAL A 62 2.50 16.67 13.50
CA VAL A 62 1.44 15.71 13.11
C VAL A 62 0.24 16.42 12.50
N GLN A 63 -0.15 17.58 13.03
CA GLN A 63 -1.27 18.37 12.52
C GLN A 63 -0.99 18.93 11.11
N ASP A 64 0.23 19.41 10.86
CA ASP A 64 0.63 19.90 9.53
C ASP A 64 0.61 18.77 8.51
N LEU A 65 1.16 17.60 8.87
CA LEU A 65 1.18 16.43 7.99
C LEU A 65 -0.23 15.89 7.75
N GLN A 66 -1.08 15.83 8.78
CA GLN A 66 -2.44 15.33 8.63
C GLN A 66 -3.28 16.26 7.74
N SER A 67 -3.13 17.57 7.89
CA SER A 67 -3.84 18.56 7.08
C SER A 67 -3.32 18.68 5.65
N SER A 68 -2.04 18.35 5.43
CA SER A 68 -1.44 18.32 4.09
C SER A 68 -1.50 16.96 3.41
N LEU A 69 -1.99 15.91 4.07
CA LEU A 69 -2.12 14.57 3.48
C LEU A 69 -2.96 14.64 2.20
N ARG A 70 -2.34 14.25 1.07
CA ARG A 70 -3.00 14.18 -0.24
C ARG A 70 -3.62 12.81 -0.45
N TYR A 71 -2.84 11.76 -0.26
CA TYR A 71 -3.29 10.39 -0.46
C TYR A 71 -2.37 9.38 0.24
N VAL A 72 -2.92 8.19 0.44
CA VAL A 72 -2.22 6.93 0.67
C VAL A 72 -2.66 5.95 -0.43
N ALA A 73 -1.72 5.26 -1.04
CA ALA A 73 -1.97 4.15 -1.95
C ALA A 73 -1.34 2.89 -1.36
N LEU A 74 -2.10 1.79 -1.39
CA LEU A 74 -1.66 0.50 -0.90
C LEU A 74 -1.78 -0.52 -2.03
N ASN A 75 -0.73 -1.29 -2.24
CA ASN A 75 -0.74 -2.40 -3.17
C ASN A 75 -0.07 -3.62 -2.55
N GLU A 76 -0.56 -4.80 -2.93
CA GLU A 76 -0.09 -6.11 -2.44
C GLU A 76 -0.13 -6.21 -0.90
N VAL A 77 -1.19 -5.72 -0.25
CA VAL A 77 -1.25 -5.76 1.22
C VAL A 77 -1.31 -7.21 1.71
N PRO A 78 -0.38 -7.66 2.58
CA PRO A 78 -0.38 -9.02 3.09
C PRO A 78 -1.59 -9.21 4.01
N MET A 79 -2.17 -10.41 3.97
CA MET A 79 -3.31 -10.77 4.82
C MET A 79 -2.94 -11.92 5.76
N PRO A 80 -2.09 -11.68 6.78
CA PRO A 80 -1.70 -12.72 7.73
C PRO A 80 -2.94 -13.28 8.44
N GLY A 81 -3.01 -14.61 8.55
CA GLY A 81 -4.14 -15.31 9.14
C GLY A 81 -5.38 -15.41 8.24
N PHE A 82 -5.34 -14.89 7.00
CA PHE A 82 -6.38 -15.20 6.01
C PHE A 82 -6.09 -16.58 5.40
N ASN A 83 -6.99 -17.55 5.66
CA ASN A 83 -6.85 -18.89 5.11
C ASN A 83 -7.24 -18.89 3.64
N TYR A 84 -6.25 -18.96 2.75
CA TYR A 84 -6.45 -19.19 1.32
C TYR A 84 -6.30 -20.68 0.98
N PRO A 85 -7.01 -21.19 -0.05
CA PRO A 85 -6.85 -22.57 -0.47
C PRO A 85 -5.39 -22.84 -0.87
N TYR A 86 -4.92 -24.05 -0.61
CA TYR A 86 -3.54 -24.43 -0.91
C TYR A 86 -3.18 -24.22 -2.38
N GLY A 87 -2.00 -23.66 -2.64
CA GLY A 87 -1.49 -23.41 -3.98
C GLY A 87 -2.00 -22.13 -4.65
N TRP A 88 -2.75 -21.28 -3.95
CA TRP A 88 -3.21 -19.99 -4.46
C TRP A 88 -2.34 -18.82 -4.00
N ASP A 89 -2.04 -17.90 -4.92
CA ASP A 89 -1.64 -16.52 -4.59
C ASP A 89 -2.89 -15.66 -4.57
N ILE A 90 -3.08 -14.89 -3.48
CA ILE A 90 -4.26 -14.06 -3.27
C ILE A 90 -3.87 -12.59 -3.15
N TYR A 91 -4.62 -11.73 -3.82
CA TYR A 91 -4.37 -10.30 -3.89
C TYR A 91 -5.62 -9.52 -3.46
N PRO A 92 -5.63 -8.91 -2.26
CA PRO A 92 -6.72 -8.05 -1.84
C PRO A 92 -6.68 -6.73 -2.62
N GLN A 93 -7.84 -6.14 -2.86
CA GLN A 93 -7.96 -4.83 -3.50
C GLN A 93 -8.59 -3.82 -2.52
N THR A 94 -8.13 -2.58 -2.53
CA THR A 94 -8.78 -1.48 -1.80
C THR A 94 -9.79 -0.78 -2.72
N PRO A 95 -10.97 -0.36 -2.22
CA PRO A 95 -12.05 0.28 -2.99
C PRO A 95 -11.60 1.39 -3.95
N SER A 96 -10.54 2.08 -3.57
CA SER A 96 -9.83 3.05 -4.39
C SER A 96 -8.35 2.69 -4.42
N SER A 97 -7.70 2.92 -5.56
CA SER A 97 -6.24 2.79 -5.71
C SER A 97 -5.47 3.80 -4.86
N SER A 98 -6.11 4.90 -4.46
CA SER A 98 -5.57 5.91 -3.56
C SER A 98 -6.69 6.55 -2.73
N PHE A 99 -6.45 6.77 -1.45
CA PHE A 99 -7.45 7.32 -0.53
C PHE A 99 -6.76 8.13 0.58
N LYS A 100 -7.51 9.05 1.19
CA LYS A 100 -7.07 9.77 2.41
C LYS A 100 -7.99 9.50 3.60
N ASP A 101 -9.23 9.12 3.31
CA ASP A 101 -10.23 8.82 4.32
C ASP A 101 -9.81 7.54 5.07
N GLY A 102 -9.97 7.56 6.40
CA GLY A 102 -9.52 6.47 7.26
C GLY A 102 -8.02 6.48 7.57
N VAL A 103 -7.25 7.46 7.09
CA VAL A 103 -5.83 7.61 7.42
C VAL A 103 -5.63 8.57 8.59
N THR A 104 -4.94 8.09 9.63
CA THR A 104 -4.57 8.88 10.81
C THR A 104 -3.07 8.84 11.02
N ILE A 105 -2.41 10.00 10.94
CA ILE A 105 -1.01 10.16 11.32
C ILE A 105 -0.93 10.17 12.85
N VAL A 106 -0.13 9.25 13.39
CA VAL A 106 0.02 9.03 14.82
C VAL A 106 1.22 9.80 15.36
N SER A 107 2.36 9.74 14.67
CA SER A 107 3.55 10.49 15.06
C SER A 107 4.47 10.75 13.86
N TYR A 108 5.28 11.80 13.98
CA TYR A 108 6.39 12.06 13.08
C TYR A 108 7.59 12.56 13.88
N GLN A 109 8.64 11.75 13.95
CA GLN A 109 9.84 12.03 14.75
C GLN A 109 11.06 11.42 14.06
N ASN A 110 12.18 12.14 14.05
CA ASN A 110 13.46 11.67 13.48
C ASN A 110 13.33 11.16 12.04
N GLY A 111 12.56 11.86 11.20
CA GLY A 111 12.32 11.47 9.81
C GLY A 111 11.49 10.19 9.64
N ARG A 112 10.84 9.70 10.70
CA ARG A 112 9.96 8.52 10.65
C ARG A 112 8.51 8.92 10.82
N LEU A 113 7.67 8.46 9.90
CA LEU A 113 6.23 8.63 9.94
C LEU A 113 5.58 7.37 10.48
N HIS A 114 4.76 7.53 11.51
CA HIS A 114 3.85 6.51 12.00
C HIS A 114 2.42 6.91 11.66
N PHE A 115 1.70 6.08 10.92
CA PHE A 115 0.29 6.32 10.61
C PHE A 115 -0.50 5.01 10.59
N LYS A 116 -1.81 5.16 10.74
CA LYS A 116 -2.78 4.08 10.71
C LYS A 116 -3.72 4.26 9.53
N VAL A 117 -4.07 3.16 8.90
CA VAL A 117 -5.07 3.11 7.85
C VAL A 117 -6.20 2.21 8.31
N ASN A 118 -7.37 2.79 8.51
CA ASN A 118 -8.62 2.04 8.68
C ASN A 118 -9.33 2.01 7.33
N THR A 119 -9.26 0.87 6.65
CA THR A 119 -9.85 0.69 5.33
C THR A 119 -10.59 -0.63 5.25
N SER A 120 -11.44 -0.75 4.23
CA SER A 120 -11.98 -2.04 3.83
C SER A 120 -11.21 -2.51 2.60
N PHE A 121 -10.97 -3.81 2.51
CA PHE A 121 -10.61 -4.47 1.28
C PHE A 121 -11.89 -5.05 0.69
N PHE A 122 -12.00 -4.99 -0.62
CA PHE A 122 -13.06 -5.62 -1.39
C PHE A 122 -12.38 -6.43 -2.51
N ALA A 123 -13.14 -7.29 -3.18
CA ALA A 123 -12.68 -8.01 -4.37
C ALA A 123 -11.28 -8.64 -4.23
N VAL A 124 -11.24 -9.84 -3.66
CA VAL A 124 -10.06 -10.67 -3.59
C VAL A 124 -9.96 -11.47 -4.88
N TYR A 125 -8.89 -11.31 -5.66
CA TYR A 125 -8.61 -12.23 -6.77
C TYR A 125 -7.41 -13.11 -6.45
N GLY A 126 -7.31 -14.24 -7.14
CA GLY A 126 -6.19 -15.14 -6.95
C GLY A 126 -5.82 -15.89 -8.21
N ARG A 127 -4.61 -16.45 -8.20
CA ARG A 127 -4.11 -17.35 -9.23
C ARG A 127 -3.55 -18.63 -8.62
N LEU A 128 -3.64 -19.73 -9.35
CA LEU A 128 -2.93 -20.96 -8.99
C LEU A 128 -1.43 -20.79 -9.26
N ARG A 129 -0.60 -20.90 -8.21
CA ARG A 129 0.86 -20.68 -8.26
C ARG A 129 1.59 -21.49 -9.32
N HIS A 130 1.11 -22.71 -9.56
CA HIS A 130 1.73 -23.67 -10.49
C HIS A 130 1.20 -23.55 -11.92
N VAL A 131 0.28 -22.62 -12.18
CA VAL A 131 -0.25 -22.38 -13.52
C VAL A 131 0.37 -21.10 -14.06
N TYR A 132 1.39 -21.25 -14.91
CA TYR A 132 1.93 -20.16 -15.69
C TYR A 132 1.06 -19.92 -16.92
N VAL A 133 0.60 -18.68 -17.11
CA VAL A 133 -0.18 -18.27 -18.28
C VAL A 133 0.64 -17.23 -19.04
N PRO A 134 1.17 -17.57 -20.23
CA PRO A 134 1.81 -16.59 -21.11
C PRO A 134 0.88 -15.42 -21.45
N PRO A 135 1.40 -14.20 -21.68
CA PRO A 135 0.57 -13.01 -21.96
C PRO A 135 -0.35 -13.13 -23.19
N ASP A 136 0.04 -13.97 -24.14
CA ASP A 136 -0.63 -14.21 -25.43
C ASP A 136 -1.46 -15.50 -25.45
N ALA A 137 -1.47 -16.27 -24.36
CA ALA A 137 -2.21 -17.52 -24.27
C ALA A 137 -3.62 -17.30 -23.72
N SER A 138 -4.57 -18.10 -24.21
CA SER A 138 -5.88 -18.20 -23.57
C SER A 138 -5.74 -18.68 -22.13
N THR A 139 -6.41 -18.01 -21.20
CA THR A 139 -6.36 -18.35 -19.78
C THR A 139 -6.97 -19.73 -19.52
N PRO A 140 -6.23 -20.68 -18.90
CA PRO A 140 -6.78 -21.97 -18.54
C PRO A 140 -7.95 -21.83 -17.56
N LYS A 141 -8.94 -22.71 -17.70
CA LYS A 141 -10.10 -22.73 -16.80
C LYS A 141 -9.63 -22.96 -15.36
N TYR A 142 -10.16 -22.17 -14.43
CA TYR A 142 -9.82 -22.21 -12.99
C TYR A 142 -8.39 -21.78 -12.62
N ALA A 143 -7.60 -21.26 -13.56
CA ALA A 143 -6.28 -20.69 -13.24
C ALA A 143 -6.38 -19.42 -12.39
N TYR A 144 -7.50 -18.70 -12.50
CA TYR A 144 -7.80 -17.49 -11.75
C TYR A 144 -9.18 -17.55 -11.14
N PHE A 145 -9.37 -16.83 -10.04
CA PHE A 145 -10.70 -16.51 -9.51
C PHE A 145 -10.78 -15.05 -9.09
N GLN A 146 -12.01 -14.56 -8.95
CA GLN A 146 -12.31 -13.33 -8.23
C GLN A 146 -13.49 -13.58 -7.27
N VAL A 147 -13.31 -13.21 -6.01
CA VAL A 147 -14.32 -13.27 -4.95
C VAL A 147 -14.51 -11.87 -4.41
N ARG A 148 -15.73 -11.35 -4.48
CA ARG A 148 -16.05 -10.06 -3.86
C ARG A 148 -16.52 -10.29 -2.42
N ARG A 149 -15.67 -9.95 -1.46
CA ARG A 149 -15.99 -9.96 -0.04
C ARG A 149 -15.38 -8.74 0.62
N ASP A 150 -16.16 -8.06 1.44
CA ASP A 150 -15.66 -6.94 2.23
C ASP A 150 -14.91 -7.46 3.46
N ILE A 151 -13.70 -6.95 3.66
CA ILE A 151 -12.80 -7.30 4.77
C ILE A 151 -12.33 -5.99 5.40
N ASN A 152 -12.75 -5.72 6.63
CA ASN A 152 -12.27 -4.54 7.36
C ASN A 152 -10.87 -4.79 7.91
N GLY A 153 -9.95 -3.87 7.64
CA GLY A 153 -8.55 -3.95 8.04
C GLY A 153 -8.08 -2.68 8.72
N LEU A 154 -7.35 -2.86 9.83
CA LEU A 154 -6.51 -1.82 10.40
C LEU A 154 -5.05 -2.14 10.06
N ILE A 155 -4.41 -1.22 9.36
CA ILE A 155 -2.99 -1.30 9.00
C ILE A 155 -2.26 -0.27 9.85
N ASP A 156 -1.25 -0.72 10.58
CA ASP A 156 -0.36 0.12 11.35
C ASP A 156 1.01 0.18 10.64
N VAL A 157 1.39 1.38 10.17
CA VAL A 157 2.55 1.60 9.31
C VAL A 157 3.54 2.53 9.99
N ASN A 158 4.78 2.05 10.15
CA ASN A 158 5.90 2.86 10.61
C ASN A 158 7.00 2.84 9.54
N MET A 159 7.19 3.96 8.83
CA MET A 159 8.12 4.05 7.72
C MET A 159 9.03 5.27 7.80
N PRO A 160 10.29 5.18 7.32
CA PRO A 160 11.13 6.35 7.14
C PRO A 160 10.61 7.20 5.98
N LEU A 161 10.59 8.52 6.16
CA LEU A 161 10.51 9.49 5.08
C LEU A 161 11.96 9.89 4.76
N VAL A 162 12.55 9.28 3.74
CA VAL A 162 13.88 9.66 3.29
C VAL A 162 13.76 11.04 2.65
N MET A 163 14.16 12.06 3.37
CA MET A 163 14.36 13.39 2.81
C MET A 163 15.77 13.42 2.21
N LEU A 164 15.86 13.57 0.89
CA LEU A 164 17.12 13.92 0.26
C LEU A 164 17.50 15.32 0.75
N ALA A 165 18.66 15.42 1.40
CA ALA A 165 19.26 16.68 1.84
C ALA A 165 19.78 17.50 0.66
#